data_AF-A0A383BH27-F1
#
_entry.id   AF-A0A383BH27-F1
#
_cell.length_a   1.000
_cell.length_b   1.000
_cell.length_c   1.000
_cell.angle_alpha   90.00
_cell.angle_beta   90.00
_cell.angle_gamma   90.00
#
_symmetry.space_group_name_H-M   'P 1'
#
loop_
_entity.id
_entity.type
_entity.pdbx_description
1 polymer ?
#
loop_
_entity_poly.entity_id
_entity_poly.type
_entity_poly.pdbx_seq_one_letter_code
_entity_poly.pdbx_strand_id
1 'polypeptide(L)' 'MRSELVVVEVLGTEATEIWESCSEAIKSQVSDVVWQVTFSSVQAMAIDGDRLLLQVPSTVVRDRIEGRYRELVDETLAE' A
#
# COMPACT_ATOMS: atom_id res chain seq x y z
N MET A 1 28.52 -9.01 -29.00
CA MET A 1 27.61 -9.55 -27.97
C MET A 1 26.58 -8.48 -27.69
N ARG A 2 25.32 -8.69 -28.07
CA ARG A 2 24.24 -7.73 -27.82
C ARG A 2 23.89 -7.82 -26.34
N SER A 3 24.13 -6.74 -25.60
CA SER A 3 23.64 -6.61 -24.23
C SER A 3 22.12 -6.46 -24.30
N GLU A 4 21.41 -7.48 -23.83
CA GLU A 4 19.97 -7.47 -23.67
C GLU A 4 19.66 -6.69 -22.40
N LEU A 5 19.39 -5.39 -22.54
CA LEU A 5 18.96 -4.56 -21.42
C LEU A 5 17.55 -5.00 -21.05
N VAL A 6 17.41 -5.62 -19.87
CA VAL A 6 16.09 -5.83 -19.24
C VAL A 6 15.60 -4.46 -18.80
N VAL A 7 14.59 -3.94 -19.48
CA VAL A 7 13.80 -2.81 -18.98
C VAL A 7 13.06 -3.33 -17.76
N VAL A 8 13.58 -3.04 -16.56
CA VAL A 8 12.80 -3.20 -15.33
C VAL A 8 11.92 -1.96 -15.26
N GLU A 9 10.66 -2.07 -15.68
CA GLU A 9 9.68 -1.02 -15.40
C GLU A 9 9.59 -0.88 -13.88
N VAL A 10 10.04 0.26 -13.36
CA VAL A 10 9.91 0.61 -11.95
C VAL A 10 8.47 1.09 -11.71
N LEU A 11 7.50 0.18 -11.84
CA LEU A 11 6.10 0.43 -11.44
C LEU A 11 5.97 0.65 -9.92
N GLY A 12 6.99 0.24 -9.17
CA GLY A 12 7.04 0.37 -7.71
C GLY A 12 7.14 1.82 -7.23
N THR A 13 7.75 2.74 -7.97
CA THR A 13 7.93 4.12 -7.47
C THR A 13 6.60 4.85 -7.37
N GLU A 14 5.79 4.85 -8.44
CA GLU A 14 4.47 5.50 -8.42
C GLU A 14 3.53 4.84 -7.40
N ALA A 15 3.51 3.49 -7.36
CA ALA A 15 2.71 2.76 -6.38
C ALA A 15 3.14 3.07 -4.93
N THR A 16 4.45 3.17 -4.69
CA THR A 16 5.01 3.52 -3.38
C THR A 16 4.68 4.95 -2.99
N GLU A 17 4.81 5.91 -3.90
CA GLU A 17 4.49 7.32 -3.64
C GLU A 17 3.00 7.50 -3.27
N ILE A 18 2.09 6.87 -4.02
CA ILE A 18 0.65 6.88 -3.70
C ILE A 18 0.42 6.29 -2.30
N TRP A 19 0.98 5.10 -2.05
CA TRP A 19 0.81 4.46 -0.75
C TRP A 19 1.43 5.26 0.39
N GLU A 20 2.58 5.87 0.21
CA GLU A 20 3.22 6.70 1.23
C GLU A 20 2.29 7.85 1.64
N SER A 21 1.74 8.60 0.67
CA SER A 21 0.79 9.68 0.94
C SER A 21 -0.47 9.18 1.65
N CYS A 22 -1.09 8.10 1.16
CA CYS A 22 -2.27 7.51 1.82
C CYS A 22 -1.94 7.02 3.23
N SER A 23 -0.79 6.39 3.41
CA SER A 23 -0.37 5.80 4.69
C SER A 23 -0.10 6.88 5.74
N GLU A 24 0.40 8.05 5.36
CA GLU A 24 0.52 9.22 6.24
C GLU A 24 -0.86 9.73 6.69
N ALA A 25 -1.82 9.82 5.77
CA ALA A 25 -3.20 10.19 6.11
C ALA A 25 -3.82 9.17 7.07
N ILE A 26 -3.71 7.86 6.79
CA ILE A 26 -4.18 6.78 7.66
C ILE A 26 -3.55 6.88 9.05
N LYS A 27 -2.23 7.09 9.11
CA LYS A 27 -1.48 7.19 10.38
C LYS A 27 -2.00 8.32 11.26
N SER A 28 -2.46 9.43 10.68
CA SER A 28 -3.05 10.55 11.44
C SER A 28 -4.42 10.24 12.04
N GLN A 29 -5.15 9.26 11.47
CA GLN A 29 -6.53 8.92 11.83
C GLN A 29 -6.64 7.73 12.79
N VAL A 30 -5.58 6.94 12.94
CA VAL A 30 -5.56 5.76 13.82
C VAL A 30 -4.62 5.97 15.00
N SER A 31 -4.77 5.16 16.05
CA SER A 31 -3.80 5.17 17.15
C SER A 31 -2.47 4.54 16.73
N ASP A 32 -1.38 4.93 17.39
CA ASP A 32 -0.04 4.36 17.17
C ASP A 32 -0.04 2.83 17.24
N VAL A 33 -0.81 2.25 18.17
CA VAL A 33 -0.92 0.79 18.32
C VAL A 33 -1.57 0.16 17.07
N VAL A 34 -2.64 0.76 16.56
CA VAL A 34 -3.31 0.26 15.34
C VAL A 34 -2.36 0.37 14.15
N TRP A 35 -1.67 1.51 14.02
CA TRP A 35 -0.67 1.73 12.99
C TRP A 35 0.41 0.63 13.04
N GLN A 36 1.04 0.43 14.19
CA GLN A 36 2.14 -0.52 14.35
C GLN A 36 1.74 -1.95 14.02
N VAL A 37 0.54 -2.41 14.41
CA VAL A 37 0.13 -3.80 14.22
C VAL A 37 -0.54 -4.05 12.86
N THR A 38 -1.06 -3.02 12.20
CA THR A 38 -1.90 -3.18 10.99
C THR A 38 -1.26 -2.61 9.74
N PHE A 39 -0.67 -1.42 9.80
CA PHE A 39 -0.28 -0.67 8.59
C PHE A 39 1.24 -0.51 8.42
N SER A 40 2.01 -0.53 9.52
CA SER A 40 3.45 -0.26 9.52
C SER A 40 4.28 -1.14 8.59
N SER A 41 3.80 -2.35 8.31
CA SER A 41 4.47 -3.38 7.49
C SER A 41 3.79 -3.60 6.15
N VAL A 42 2.84 -2.75 5.78
CA VAL A 42 2.14 -2.80 4.49
C VAL A 42 2.91 -1.97 3.48
N GLN A 43 3.14 -2.55 2.30
CA GLN A 43 3.94 -1.92 1.25
C GLN A 43 3.19 -1.97 -0.08
N ALA A 44 3.32 -0.94 -0.90
CA ALA A 44 2.82 -1.01 -2.27
C ALA A 44 3.75 -1.86 -3.15
N MET A 45 3.14 -2.63 -4.03
CA MET A 45 3.82 -3.50 -4.98
C MET A 45 3.79 -2.90 -6.39
N ALA A 46 2.58 -2.55 -6.85
CA ALA A 46 2.34 -2.10 -8.20
C ALA A 46 0.95 -1.43 -8.30
N ILE A 47 0.72 -0.75 -9.42
CA ILE A 47 -0.59 -0.29 -9.85
C ILE A 47 -1.05 -1.20 -11.00
N ASP A 48 -2.26 -1.72 -10.90
CA ASP A 48 -2.93 -2.51 -11.93
C ASP A 48 -4.23 -1.81 -12.34
N GLY A 49 -4.16 -1.01 -13.40
CA GLY A 49 -5.28 -0.17 -13.84
C GLY A 49 -5.65 0.88 -12.80
N ASP A 50 -6.82 0.72 -12.18
CA ASP A 50 -7.36 1.58 -11.12
C ASP A 50 -7.11 1.01 -9.70
N ARG A 51 -6.22 0.02 -9.57
CA ARG A 51 -6.00 -0.71 -8.32
C ARG A 51 -4.58 -0.56 -7.84
N LEU A 52 -4.43 -0.16 -6.58
CA LEU A 52 -3.16 -0.23 -5.86
C LEU A 52 -3.01 -1.62 -5.24
N LEU A 53 -1.99 -2.37 -5.66
CA LEU A 53 -1.68 -3.69 -5.10
C LEU A 53 -0.78 -3.53 -3.88
N LEU A 54 -1.26 -3.97 -2.72
CA LEU A 54 -0.54 -3.91 -1.45
C LEU A 54 -0.06 -5.30 -1.02
N GLN A 55 1.19 -5.36 -0.57
CA GLN A 55 1.75 -6.50 0.15
C GLN A 55 1.50 -6.34 1.64
N VAL A 56 0.98 -7.40 2.25
CA VAL A 56 0.77 -7.52 3.69
C VAL A 56 1.59 -8.69 4.26
N PRO A 57 2.09 -8.61 5.50
CA PRO A 57 2.95 -9.64 6.08
C PRO A 57 2.20 -10.91 6.51
N SER A 58 0.87 -10.84 6.65
CA SER A 58 0.04 -11.98 7.04
C SER A 58 -1.43 -11.81 6.66
N THR A 59 -2.17 -12.91 6.59
CA THR A 59 -3.62 -12.91 6.36
C THR A 59 -4.39 -12.16 7.44
N VAL A 60 -3.91 -12.16 8.69
CA VAL A 60 -4.55 -11.42 9.79
C VAL A 60 -4.51 -9.91 9.55
N VAL A 61 -3.41 -9.39 9.01
CA VAL A 61 -3.31 -7.97 8.64
C VAL A 61 -4.26 -7.66 7.49
N ARG A 62 -4.28 -8.51 6.46
CA ARG A 62 -5.23 -8.37 5.34
C ARG A 62 -6.67 -8.33 5.83
N ASP A 63 -7.10 -9.30 6.64
CA ASP A 63 -8.49 -9.42 7.10
C ASP A 63 -8.91 -8.20 7.95
N ARG A 64 -7.98 -7.60 8.70
CA ARG A 64 -8.25 -6.33 9.42
C ARG A 64 -8.45 -5.16 8.48
N ILE A 65 -7.60 -5.05 7.45
CA ILE A 65 -7.70 -3.99 6.44
C ILE A 65 -8.99 -4.15 5.66
N GLU A 66 -9.28 -5.34 5.14
CA GLU A 66 -10.50 -5.61 4.36
C GLU A 66 -11.79 -5.54 5.19
N GLY A 67 -11.74 -5.87 6.47
CA GLY A 67 -12.91 -5.85 7.34
C GLY A 67 -13.16 -4.52 8.03
N ARG A 68 -12.19 -4.07 8.85
CA ARG A 68 -12.39 -2.93 9.77
C ARG A 68 -11.93 -1.60 9.21
N TYR A 69 -10.90 -1.60 8.37
CA TYR A 69 -10.26 -0.38 7.91
C TYR A 69 -10.40 -0.14 6.41
N ARG A 70 -11.30 -0.89 5.76
CA ARG A 70 -11.43 -0.84 4.30
C ARG A 70 -11.91 0.53 3.86
N GLU A 71 -12.95 1.03 4.53
CA GLU A 71 -13.53 2.35 4.29
C GLU A 71 -12.48 3.45 4.48
N LEU A 72 -11.71 3.42 5.57
CA LEU A 72 -10.61 4.37 5.81
C LEU A 72 -9.54 4.35 4.70
N VAL A 73 -9.18 3.17 4.21
CA VAL A 73 -8.20 3.04 3.11
C VAL A 73 -8.79 3.57 1.81
N ASP A 74 -10.05 3.25 1.51
CA ASP A 74 -10.71 3.70 0.28
C ASP A 74 -10.94 5.24 0.29
N GLU A 75 -11.28 5.82 1.44
CA GLU A 75 -11.41 7.28 1.61
C GLU A 75 -10.08 8.00 1.36
N THR A 76 -8.99 7.49 1.96
CA THR A 76 -7.65 8.10 1.81
C THR A 76 -7.02 7.91 0.43
N LEU A 77 -7.52 6.97 -0.37
CA LEU A 77 -7.12 6.78 -1.78
C LEU A 77 -7.92 7.66 -2.75
N ALA A 78 -9.07 8.19 -2.33
CA ALA A 78 -9.95 9.02 -3.15
C ALA A 78 -9.66 10.53 -3.06
N GLU A 79 -8.81 10.94 -2.10
CA GLU A 79 -8.31 12.31 -1.92
C GLU A 79 -7.14 12.65 -2.84
#